data_AF-T2B3D6-F1
#
_entry.id   AF-T2B3D6-F1
#
_cell.length_a   1.000
_cell.length_b   1.000
_cell.length_c   1.000
_cell.angle_alpha   90.00
_cell.angle_beta   90.00
_cell.angle_gamma   90.00
#
_symmetry.space_group_name_H-M   'P 1'
#
loop_
_entity.id
_entity.type
_entity.pdbx_description
1 polymer ?
#
loop_
_entity_poly.entity_id
_entity_poly.type
_entity_poly.pdbx_seq_one_letter_code
_entity_poly.pdbx_strand_id
1 'polypeptide(L)' 'GTPFNQANSLLEDHKDKWAIVAGMNLPMVIEAYASRFSMESAQEIATHILETAKDGVKVKPEELQPA' A
#
# COMPACT_ATOMS: atom_id res chain seq x y z
N GLY A 1 10.79 -4.46 -9.52
CA GLY A 1 12.11 -3.81 -9.79
C GLY A 1 13.07 -4.12 -8.65
N THR A 2 14.35 -3.75 -8.76
CA THR A 2 15.40 -4.13 -7.77
C THR A 2 15.00 -3.89 -6.31
N PRO A 3 14.39 -2.74 -5.92
CA PRO A 3 13.97 -2.53 -4.54
C PRO A 3 12.92 -3.55 -4.07
N PHE A 4 11.93 -3.85 -4.90
CA PHE A 4 10.88 -4.83 -4.59
C PHE A 4 11.45 -6.24 -4.47
N ASN A 5 12.39 -6.62 -5.35
CA ASN A 5 13.00 -7.95 -5.30
C ASN A 5 13.83 -8.13 -4.02
N GLN A 6 14.62 -7.12 -3.64
CA GLN A 6 15.39 -7.15 -2.40
C GLN A 6 14.49 -7.19 -1.17
N ALA A 7 13.43 -6.38 -1.14
CA ALA A 7 12.44 -6.44 -0.07
C ALA A 7 11.77 -7.82 0.01
N ASN A 8 11.42 -8.42 -1.12
CA ASN A 8 10.80 -9.74 -1.18
C ASN A 8 11.71 -10.83 -0.61
N SER A 9 13.02 -10.78 -0.89
CA SER A 9 13.98 -11.70 -0.29
C SER A 9 14.01 -11.62 1.24
N LEU A 10 13.83 -10.43 1.83
CA LEU A 10 13.76 -10.26 3.29
C LEU A 10 12.41 -10.69 3.86
N LEU A 11 11.32 -10.49 3.12
CA LEU A 11 9.98 -10.90 3.54
C LEU A 11 9.86 -12.41 3.73
N GLU A 12 10.65 -13.21 3.01
CA GLU A 12 10.62 -14.67 3.13
C GLU A 12 10.88 -15.17 4.57
N ASP A 13 11.72 -14.45 5.34
CA ASP A 13 12.04 -14.77 6.73
C ASP A 13 11.07 -14.14 7.75
N HIS A 14 10.10 -13.34 7.29
CA HIS A 14 9.20 -12.53 8.11
C HIS A 14 7.73 -12.59 7.66
N LYS A 15 7.33 -13.68 6.99
CA LYS A 15 5.99 -13.83 6.37
C LYS A 15 4.83 -13.71 7.35
N ASP A 16 5.07 -13.94 8.64
CA ASP A 16 4.07 -13.82 9.71
C ASP A 16 3.82 -12.37 10.13
N LYS A 17 4.73 -11.44 9.79
CA LYS A 17 4.71 -10.06 10.31
C LYS A 17 4.76 -8.99 9.24
N TRP A 18 5.45 -9.25 8.13
CA TRP A 18 5.73 -8.24 7.11
C TRP A 18 4.72 -8.30 5.97
N ALA A 19 4.57 -7.16 5.31
CA ALA A 19 3.85 -7.00 4.05
C ALA A 19 4.62 -6.01 3.17
N ILE A 20 4.60 -6.21 1.86
CA ILE A 20 5.20 -5.29 0.88
C ILE A 20 4.09 -4.79 -0.03
N VAL A 21 3.95 -3.47 -0.14
CA VAL A 21 3.03 -2.82 -1.08
C VAL A 21 3.83 -2.02 -2.10
N ALA A 22 3.66 -2.33 -3.38
CA ALA A 22 4.28 -1.61 -4.49
C ALA A 22 3.32 -0.56 -5.07
N GLY A 23 3.79 0.27 -6.01
CA GLY A 23 2.96 1.29 -6.64
C GLY A 23 2.63 2.47 -5.73
N MET A 24 3.54 2.75 -4.78
CA MET A 24 3.39 3.81 -3.77
C MET A 24 2.96 5.15 -4.36
N ASN A 25 1.94 5.74 -3.73
CA ASN A 25 1.50 7.11 -3.93
C ASN A 25 1.35 7.83 -2.57
N LEU A 26 1.09 9.14 -2.60
CA LEU A 26 0.95 9.94 -1.37
C LEU A 26 -0.20 9.49 -0.45
N PRO A 27 -1.43 9.23 -0.96
CA PRO A 27 -2.53 8.70 -0.15
C PRO A 27 -2.16 7.45 0.66
N MET A 28 -1.39 6.52 0.07
CA MET A 28 -0.93 5.32 0.77
C MET A 28 -0.08 5.62 2.01
N VAL A 29 0.83 6.60 1.92
CA VAL A 29 1.72 6.95 3.04
C VAL A 29 0.94 7.66 4.15
N ILE A 30 -0.03 8.48 3.78
CA ILE A 30 -0.93 9.15 4.74
C ILE A 30 -1.74 8.09 5.49
N GLU A 31 -2.35 7.16 4.77
CA GLU A 31 -3.13 6.07 5.37
C GLU A 31 -2.27 5.25 6.32
N ALA A 32 -1.08 4.80 5.88
CA ALA A 32 -0.15 4.05 6.73
C ALA A 32 0.14 4.74 8.08
N TYR A 33 0.36 6.05 8.07
CA TYR A 33 0.63 6.83 9.28
C TYR A 33 -0.60 7.03 10.17
N ALA A 34 -1.81 6.99 9.60
CA ALA A 34 -3.05 7.03 10.36
C ALA A 34 -3.38 5.64 10.95
N SER A 35 -3.37 4.59 10.13
CA SER A 35 -3.80 3.26 10.52
C SER A 35 -2.91 2.64 11.62
N ARG A 36 -1.62 3.02 11.69
CA ARG A 36 -0.70 2.53 12.75
C ARG A 36 -1.13 2.87 14.18
N PHE A 37 -2.09 3.78 14.37
CA PHE A 37 -2.61 4.13 15.70
C PHE A 37 -3.75 3.22 16.16
N SER A 38 -4.34 2.42 15.27
CA SER A 38 -5.53 1.60 15.57
C SER A 38 -5.46 0.16 15.06
N MET A 39 -4.43 -0.19 14.29
CA MET A 39 -4.21 -1.53 13.74
C MET A 39 -2.93 -2.14 14.30
N GLU A 40 -2.95 -3.44 14.52
CA GLU A 40 -1.90 -4.15 15.27
C GLU A 40 -0.95 -4.95 14.36
N SER A 41 -1.20 -5.01 13.05
CA SER A 41 -0.34 -5.75 12.11
C SER A 41 -0.07 -5.00 10.80
N ALA A 42 1.13 -5.20 10.25
CA ALA A 42 1.50 -4.61 8.95
C ALA A 42 0.65 -5.18 7.80
N GLN A 43 0.13 -6.40 7.94
CA GLN A 43 -0.71 -7.05 6.95
C GLN A 43 -2.11 -6.42 6.90
N GLU A 44 -2.69 -6.11 8.05
CA GLU A 44 -3.94 -5.36 8.16
C GLU A 44 -3.79 -3.93 7.60
N ILE A 45 -2.71 -3.24 7.98
CA ILE A 45 -2.42 -1.91 7.42
C ILE A 45 -2.27 -1.99 5.89
N ALA A 46 -1.60 -3.01 5.36
CA ALA A 46 -1.44 -3.19 3.92
C ALA A 46 -2.77 -3.38 3.18
N THR A 47 -3.76 -4.07 3.77
CA THR A 47 -5.09 -4.22 3.14
C THR A 47 -5.83 -2.88 3.06
N HIS A 48 -5.75 -2.04 4.11
CA HIS A 48 -6.39 -0.73 4.13
C HIS A 48 -5.73 0.27 3.17
N ILE A 49 -4.40 0.29 3.12
CA ILE A 49 -3.66 1.17 2.23
C ILE A 49 -4.02 0.94 0.75
N LEU A 50 -4.32 -0.30 0.34
CA LEU A 50 -4.66 -0.63 -1.05
C LEU A 50 -5.99 0.00 -1.50
N GLU A 51 -6.94 0.20 -0.60
CA GLU A 51 -8.21 0.88 -0.90
C GLU A 51 -7.95 2.36 -1.17
N THR A 52 -7.30 3.04 -0.21
CA THR A 52 -6.91 4.45 -0.31
C THR A 52 -5.99 4.72 -1.51
N ALA A 53 -5.12 3.76 -1.85
CA ALA A 53 -4.25 3.84 -3.02
C ALA A 53 -5.05 4.05 -4.31
N LYS A 54 -6.11 3.25 -4.50
CA LYS A 54 -6.94 3.27 -5.72
C LYS A 54 -7.83 4.50 -5.74
N ASP A 55 -8.45 4.84 -4.61
CA ASP A 55 -9.31 6.01 -4.48
C ASP A 55 -8.56 7.33 -4.71
N GLY A 56 -7.26 7.33 -4.41
CA GLY A 56 -6.36 8.44 -4.68
C GLY A 56 -6.02 8.66 -6.15
N VAL A 57 -6.23 7.66 -7.03
CA VAL A 57 -5.96 7.77 -8.47
C VAL A 57 -7.20 8.31 -9.16
N LYS A 58 -7.15 9.60 -9.51
CA LYS A 58 -8.23 10.31 -10.20
C LYS A 58 -7.72 11.00 -11.43
N VAL A 59 -8.50 10.97 -12.50
CA VAL A 59 -8.25 11.75 -13.72
C VAL A 59 -9.24 12.90 -13.85
N LYS A 60 -8.81 13.96 -14.53
CA LYS A 60 -9.67 15.08 -14.93
C LYS A 60 -9.45 15.40 -16.41
N PRO A 61 -10.51 15.62 -17.20
CA PRO A 61 -11.93 15.51 -16.81
C PRO A 61 -12.35 14.06 -16.51
N GLU A 62 -13.42 13.89 -15.72
CA GLU A 62 -13.89 12.58 -15.24
C GLU A 62 -14.22 11.59 -16.36
N GLU A 63 -14.57 12.06 -17.56
CA GLU A 63 -14.88 11.19 -18.70
C GLU A 63 -13.68 10.32 -19.15
N LEU A 64 -12.46 10.65 -18.71
CA LEU A 64 -11.27 9.85 -18.97
C LEU A 64 -11.09 8.67 -18.00
N GLN A 65 -11.89 8.59 -16.92
CA GLN A 65 -11.78 7.51 -15.94
C GLN A 65 -12.23 6.20 -16.61
N PRO A 66 -11.44 5.12 -16.51
CA PRO A 66 -11.87 3.80 -17.00
C PRO A 66 -13.17 3.34 -16.32
N ALA A 67 -14.02 2.64 -17.09
CA ALA A 67 -15.25 2.02 -16.59
C ALA A 67 -14.96 0.87 -15.60
#